data_AF-T1B4J5-F1
#
_entry.id   AF-T1B4J5-F1
#
_cell.length_a   1.000
_cell.length_b   1.000
_cell.length_c   1.000
_cell.angle_alpha   90.00
_cell.angle_beta   90.00
_cell.angle_gamma   90.00
#
_symmetry.space_group_name_H-M   'P 1'
#
loop_
_entity.id
_entity.type
_entity.pdbx_description
1 polymer ?
#
loop_
_entity_poly.entity_id
_entity_poly.type
_entity_poly.pdbx_seq_one_letter_code
_entity_poly.pdbx_strand_id
1 'polypeptide(L)'
;AIIIVNGDTFDERSVVKAGYKSNPLKDGSLDAFSVTSVPMTRLTTEACREAGVKPRDAERSKNFFALGLVLWIFSRSIDTTAKWIEDHFATRPTIAEANRRALRAGYDFGETNEIYAPRFDVAPAPYPPGEYTNITGSAALSWGFIAAARRAGLPLFLGSYPITPASDILHELANRKEFGVTTFQAEDEIAAIGAALGAAYGGAIGLTTTSGPGLDLKSETIGLAISLELPLVIVDVQRAGPSTGMPTKVEQADLSHALYGRHGEAPLPVIAALTPADCFSAAIDAVRIAVTYRTPVVLLSDAALANGTEPWRIPDP
;
A
#
# COMPACT_ATOMS: atom_id res chain seq x y z
N ALA A 1 -14.21 9.97 21.00
CA ALA A 1 -12.99 10.14 20.18
C ALA A 1 -12.47 11.57 20.31
N ILE A 2 -11.16 11.79 20.14
CA ILE A 2 -10.55 13.13 20.12
C ILE A 2 -10.52 13.60 18.67
N ILE A 3 -10.94 14.84 18.41
CA ILE A 3 -10.96 15.45 17.08
C ILE A 3 -10.04 16.66 17.11
N ILE A 4 -8.92 16.59 16.37
CA ILE A 4 -8.01 17.73 16.19
C ILE A 4 -8.35 18.38 14.86
N VAL A 5 -8.70 19.67 14.87
CA VAL A 5 -9.10 20.40 13.66
C VAL A 5 -8.19 21.58 13.41
N ASN A 6 -7.86 21.79 12.14
CA ASN A 6 -7.25 23.04 11.71
C ASN A 6 -8.31 24.14 11.67
N GLY A 7 -8.39 24.97 12.70
CA GLY A 7 -9.40 26.04 12.81
C GLY A 7 -9.32 27.07 11.67
N ASP A 8 -8.14 27.27 11.08
CA ASP A 8 -7.93 28.25 10.01
C ASP A 8 -8.68 27.91 8.71
N THR A 9 -9.15 26.66 8.53
CA THR A 9 -9.85 26.22 7.31
C THR A 9 -11.38 26.20 7.42
N PHE A 10 -11.94 26.62 8.56
CA PHE A 10 -13.39 26.65 8.79
C PHE A 10 -14.00 28.04 8.51
N ASP A 11 -13.55 28.69 7.44
CA ASP A 11 -14.18 29.89 6.90
C ASP A 11 -15.49 29.57 6.16
N GLU A 12 -16.37 30.56 6.01
CA GLU A 12 -17.70 30.38 5.41
C GLU A 12 -17.64 29.78 3.99
N ARG A 13 -16.68 30.22 3.18
CA ARG A 13 -16.51 29.73 1.80
C ARG A 13 -16.11 28.26 1.78
N SER A 14 -15.20 27.86 2.67
CA SER A 14 -14.74 26.48 2.81
C SER A 14 -15.86 25.55 3.30
N VAL A 15 -16.67 26.00 4.27
CA VAL A 15 -17.83 25.25 4.79
C VAL A 15 -18.87 25.00 3.69
N VAL A 16 -19.23 26.05 2.93
CA VAL A 16 -20.18 25.92 1.80
C VAL A 16 -19.63 25.00 0.71
N LYS A 17 -18.33 25.13 0.37
CA LYS A 17 -17.68 24.27 -0.64
C LYS A 17 -17.68 22.80 -0.22
N ALA A 18 -17.58 22.51 1.07
CA ALA A 18 -17.66 21.16 1.62
C ALA A 18 -19.11 20.60 1.70
N GLY A 19 -20.12 21.36 1.28
CA GLY A 19 -21.53 20.95 1.28
C GLY A 19 -22.23 21.10 2.63
N TYR A 20 -21.62 21.81 3.60
CA TYR A 20 -22.21 22.04 4.91
C TYR A 20 -23.07 23.32 4.91
N LYS A 21 -24.18 23.28 5.65
CA LYS A 21 -25.09 24.43 5.82
C LYS A 21 -24.64 25.39 6.93
N SER A 22 -23.93 24.86 7.92
CA SER A 22 -23.41 25.56 9.09
C SER A 22 -22.02 25.05 9.42
N ASN A 23 -21.24 25.85 10.16
CA ASN A 23 -19.93 25.41 10.61
C ASN A 23 -20.08 24.35 11.72
N PRO A 24 -19.60 23.10 11.51
CA PRO A 24 -19.78 22.00 12.46
C PRO A 24 -19.06 22.23 13.80
N LEU A 25 -18.08 23.14 13.84
CA LEU A 25 -17.42 23.55 15.08
C LEU A 25 -18.30 24.44 15.98
N LYS A 26 -19.45 24.91 15.48
CA LYS A 26 -20.30 25.90 16.16
C LYS A 26 -21.78 25.51 16.26
N ASP A 27 -22.21 24.45 15.59
CA ASP A 27 -23.62 24.06 15.50
C ASP A 27 -24.02 22.90 16.44
N GLY A 28 -23.11 22.49 17.33
CA GLY A 28 -23.33 21.41 18.31
C GLY A 28 -23.20 20.00 17.74
N SER A 29 -22.94 19.84 16.43
CA SER A 29 -22.80 18.52 15.81
C SER A 29 -21.64 17.67 16.34
N LEU A 30 -20.66 18.31 16.98
CA LEU A 30 -19.47 17.67 17.54
C LEU A 30 -19.47 17.55 19.07
N ASP A 31 -20.59 17.86 19.74
CA ASP A 31 -20.67 17.86 21.23
C ASP A 31 -20.38 16.49 21.86
N ALA A 32 -20.55 15.40 21.10
CA ALA A 32 -20.21 14.05 21.52
C ALA A 32 -18.69 13.75 21.51
N PHE A 33 -17.86 14.68 21.04
CA PHE A 33 -16.42 14.50 20.86
C PHE A 33 -15.61 15.53 21.65
N SER A 34 -14.38 15.16 22.00
CA SER A 34 -13.41 16.12 22.53
C SER A 34 -12.75 16.84 21.34
N VAL A 35 -13.22 18.04 21.02
CA VAL A 35 -12.73 18.83 19.87
C VAL A 35 -11.65 19.81 20.31
N THR A 36 -10.45 19.67 19.73
CA THR A 36 -9.34 20.61 19.90
C THR A 36 -9.15 21.39 18.60
N SER A 37 -9.50 22.68 18.62
CA SER A 37 -9.25 23.58 17.49
C SER A 37 -7.86 24.19 17.58
N VAL A 38 -7.06 23.99 16.53
CA VAL A 38 -5.70 24.49 16.44
C VAL A 38 -5.56 25.35 15.17
N PRO A 39 -5.03 26.59 15.25
CA PRO A 39 -4.75 27.40 14.06
C PRO A 39 -3.48 26.90 13.36
N MET A 40 -3.54 25.67 12.83
CA MET A 40 -2.37 24.95 12.31
C MET A 40 -1.74 25.67 11.14
N THR A 41 -2.53 26.25 10.23
CA THR A 41 -2.00 26.97 9.06
C THR A 41 -1.18 28.17 9.50
N ARG A 42 -1.72 28.97 10.42
CA ARG A 42 -1.06 30.17 10.94
C ARG A 42 0.20 29.82 11.71
N LEU A 43 0.11 28.88 12.66
CA LEU A 43 1.24 28.46 13.49
C LEU A 43 2.36 27.82 12.67
N THR A 44 2.02 27.00 11.67
CA THR A 44 3.01 26.44 10.74
C THR A 44 3.72 27.55 9.96
N THR A 45 2.95 28.49 9.39
CA THR A 45 3.52 29.58 8.58
C THR A 45 4.42 30.50 9.42
N GLU A 46 4.03 30.77 10.65
CA GLU A 46 4.83 31.53 11.62
C GLU A 46 6.12 30.80 12.00
N ALA A 47 6.03 29.50 12.35
CA ALA A 47 7.20 28.70 12.68
C ALA A 47 8.22 28.62 11.53
N CYS A 48 7.74 28.55 10.29
CA CYS A 48 8.57 28.48 9.09
C CYS A 48 9.12 29.83 8.60
N ARG A 49 8.73 30.97 9.22
CA ARG A 49 9.06 32.32 8.72
C ARG A 49 10.56 32.55 8.55
N GLU A 50 11.37 32.05 9.48
CA GLU A 50 12.82 32.23 9.46
C GLU A 50 13.55 31.13 8.66
N ALA A 51 12.84 30.11 8.15
CA ALA A 51 13.44 29.05 7.34
C ALA A 51 13.75 29.49 5.89
N GLY A 52 13.33 30.71 5.50
CA GLY A 52 13.59 31.27 4.18
C GLY A 52 12.76 30.63 3.05
N VAL A 53 11.71 29.87 3.38
CA VAL A 53 10.80 29.26 2.40
C VAL A 53 9.70 30.23 1.95
N LYS A 54 9.16 30.03 0.75
CA LYS A 54 8.01 30.79 0.27
C LYS A 54 6.77 30.43 1.10
N PRO A 55 5.77 31.32 1.25
CA PRO A 55 4.56 31.05 2.02
C PRO A 55 3.83 29.76 1.62
N ARG A 56 3.78 29.46 0.32
CA ARG A 56 3.18 28.22 -0.20
C ARG A 56 3.94 26.97 0.26
N ASP A 57 5.25 27.03 0.36
CA ASP A 57 6.07 25.90 0.81
C ASP A 57 5.99 25.75 2.33
N ALA A 58 5.90 26.85 3.08
CA ALA A 58 5.62 26.83 4.52
C ALA A 58 4.27 26.15 4.83
N GLU A 59 3.22 26.43 4.06
CA GLU A 59 1.91 25.79 4.26
C GLU A 59 1.97 24.27 4.01
N ARG A 60 2.83 23.80 3.10
CA ARG A 60 3.00 22.37 2.84
C ARG A 60 3.61 21.61 4.01
N SER A 61 4.31 22.30 4.92
CA SER A 61 4.87 21.72 6.16
C SER A 61 3.81 21.49 7.25
N LYS A 62 2.54 21.85 7.02
CA LYS A 62 1.43 21.69 7.99
C LYS A 62 1.21 20.23 8.42
N ASN A 63 1.53 19.27 7.56
CA ASN A 63 1.50 17.85 7.90
C ASN A 63 2.48 17.54 9.05
N PHE A 64 3.67 18.16 9.08
CA PHE A 64 4.64 17.99 10.15
C PHE A 64 4.20 18.66 11.44
N PHE A 65 3.54 19.81 11.37
CA PHE A 65 2.91 20.40 12.56
C PHE A 65 1.89 19.44 13.18
N ALA A 66 0.97 18.89 12.36
CA ALA A 66 0.01 17.90 12.83
C ALA A 66 0.70 16.65 13.39
N LEU A 67 1.75 16.17 12.75
CA LEU A 67 2.54 15.02 13.23
C LEU A 67 3.22 15.30 14.57
N GLY A 68 3.80 16.48 14.77
CA GLY A 68 4.44 16.88 16.03
C GLY A 68 3.44 16.88 17.19
N LEU A 69 2.24 17.40 16.94
CA LEU A 69 1.15 17.38 17.91
C LEU A 69 0.67 15.95 18.22
N VAL A 70 0.58 15.07 17.22
CA VAL A 70 0.22 13.66 17.41
C VAL A 70 1.31 12.92 18.20
N LEU A 71 2.59 13.14 17.90
CA LEU A 71 3.71 12.56 18.64
C LEU A 71 3.66 12.97 20.12
N TRP A 72 3.33 14.24 20.40
CA TRP A 72 3.10 14.71 21.76
C TRP A 72 1.96 13.98 22.48
N ILE A 73 0.80 13.82 21.83
CA ILE A 73 -0.36 13.09 22.39
C ILE A 73 0.01 11.65 22.76
N PHE A 74 0.83 10.99 21.95
CA PHE A 74 1.29 9.61 22.18
C PHE A 74 2.61 9.51 22.96
N SER A 75 3.05 10.60 23.59
CA SER A 75 4.29 10.65 24.39
C SER A 75 5.52 10.12 23.64
N ARG A 76 5.60 10.34 22.33
CA ARG A 76 6.72 9.95 21.47
C ARG A 76 7.68 11.12 21.25
N SER A 77 8.98 10.83 21.23
CA SER A 77 9.99 11.83 20.84
C SER A 77 9.85 12.21 19.37
N ILE A 78 10.17 13.47 19.05
CA ILE A 78 10.27 13.99 17.68
C ILE A 78 11.61 13.67 17.01
N ASP A 79 12.62 13.21 17.75
CA ASP A 79 14.01 13.11 17.27
C ASP A 79 14.15 12.19 16.05
N THR A 80 13.47 11.05 16.05
CA THR A 80 13.48 10.10 14.92
C THR A 80 12.90 10.74 13.67
N THR A 81 11.79 11.46 13.80
CA THR A 81 11.14 12.15 12.68
C THR A 81 11.98 13.34 12.21
N ALA A 82 12.60 14.10 13.13
CA ALA A 82 13.50 15.20 12.80
C ALA A 82 14.71 14.71 11.99
N LYS A 83 15.35 13.62 12.42
CA LYS A 83 16.44 12.98 11.67
C LYS A 83 15.97 12.50 10.29
N TRP A 84 14.81 11.85 10.21
CA TRP A 84 14.25 11.43 8.93
C TRP A 84 13.99 12.62 7.98
N ILE A 85 13.51 13.75 8.49
CA ILE A 85 13.34 14.99 7.70
C ILE A 85 14.68 15.46 7.15
N GLU A 86 15.73 15.47 7.97
CA GLU A 86 17.08 15.88 7.57
C GLU A 86 17.62 14.96 6.45
N ASP A 87 17.50 13.64 6.61
CA ASP A 87 17.96 12.66 5.63
C ASP A 87 17.15 12.74 4.33
N HIS A 88 15.82 12.78 4.42
CA HIS A 88 14.92 12.77 3.25
C HIS A 88 15.00 14.06 2.43
N PHE A 89 15.17 15.21 3.08
CA PHE A 89 15.25 16.52 2.44
C PHE A 89 16.69 17.06 2.38
N ALA A 90 17.71 16.21 2.49
CA ALA A 90 19.13 16.60 2.49
C ALA A 90 19.52 17.47 1.28
N THR A 91 18.90 17.23 0.12
CA THR A 91 19.13 18.01 -1.12
C THR A 91 18.38 19.35 -1.16
N ARG A 92 17.49 19.60 -0.19
CA ARG A 92 16.61 20.79 -0.09
C ARG A 92 16.62 21.34 1.34
N PRO A 93 17.76 21.88 1.83
CA PRO A 93 17.97 22.22 3.23
C PRO A 93 16.99 23.26 3.80
N THR A 94 16.53 24.21 2.99
CA THR A 94 15.51 25.20 3.42
C THR A 94 14.17 24.55 3.72
N ILE A 95 13.81 23.49 3.00
CA ILE A 95 12.58 22.73 3.23
C ILE A 95 12.73 21.77 4.39
N ALA A 96 13.90 21.14 4.54
CA ALA A 96 14.23 20.36 5.73
C ALA A 96 14.04 21.21 6.99
N GLU A 97 14.57 22.43 6.99
CA GLU A 97 14.45 23.35 8.13
C GLU A 97 13.01 23.78 8.39
N ALA A 98 12.25 24.13 7.35
CA ALA A 98 10.83 24.47 7.48
C ALA A 98 10.02 23.30 8.07
N ASN A 99 10.22 22.08 7.57
CA ASN A 99 9.54 20.88 8.08
C ASN A 99 9.92 20.58 9.53
N ARG A 100 11.20 20.74 9.90
CA ARG A 100 11.69 20.55 11.27
C ARG A 100 11.09 21.57 12.24
N ARG A 101 11.05 22.85 11.85
CA ARG A 101 10.40 23.92 12.63
C ARG A 101 8.91 23.68 12.79
N ALA A 102 8.22 23.26 11.73
CA ALA A 102 6.80 22.91 11.80
C ALA A 102 6.55 21.72 12.76
N LEU A 103 7.35 20.64 12.65
CA LEU A 103 7.30 19.49 13.55
C LEU A 103 7.46 19.91 15.01
N ARG A 104 8.50 20.70 15.29
CA ARG A 104 8.79 21.19 16.63
C ARG A 104 7.68 22.08 17.18
N ALA A 105 7.17 23.00 16.37
CA ALA A 105 6.07 23.89 16.75
C ALA A 105 4.79 23.11 17.08
N GLY A 106 4.51 22.02 16.35
CA GLY A 106 3.38 21.15 16.66
C GLY A 106 3.51 20.44 18.00
N TYR A 107 4.72 19.95 18.31
CA TYR A 107 5.03 19.31 19.59
C TYR A 107 4.99 20.30 20.77
N ASP A 108 5.64 21.45 20.62
CA ASP A 108 5.67 22.51 21.64
C ASP A 108 4.27 23.11 21.86
N PHE A 109 3.41 23.16 20.84
CA PHE A 109 2.01 23.55 20.99
C PHE A 109 1.28 22.63 21.97
N GLY A 110 1.53 21.32 21.90
CA GLY A 110 1.00 20.35 22.86
C GLY A 110 1.50 20.58 24.28
N GLU A 111 2.81 20.83 24.46
CA GLU A 111 3.39 21.08 25.80
C GLU A 111 2.91 22.39 26.45
N THR A 112 2.64 23.42 25.64
CA THR A 112 2.32 24.77 26.13
C THR A 112 0.84 25.05 26.27
N ASN A 113 -0.01 24.35 25.54
CA ASN A 113 -1.46 24.50 25.63
C ASN A 113 -2.03 23.37 26.48
N GLU A 114 -2.95 23.70 27.39
CA GLU A 114 -3.78 22.71 28.08
C GLU A 114 -4.78 22.10 27.08
N ILE A 115 -4.26 21.31 26.15
CA ILE A 115 -5.11 20.44 25.35
C ILE A 115 -5.66 19.40 26.32
N TYR A 116 -6.99 19.41 26.52
CA TYR A 116 -7.72 18.42 27.32
C TYR A 116 -7.75 17.03 26.64
N ALA A 117 -6.61 16.62 26.05
CA ALA A 117 -6.41 15.29 25.51
C ALA A 117 -5.56 14.49 26.52
N PRO A 118 -6.03 13.31 26.97
CA PRO A 118 -5.16 12.42 27.72
C PRO A 118 -3.92 12.09 26.87
N ARG A 119 -2.74 12.12 27.50
CA ARG A 119 -1.54 11.55 26.90
C ARG A 119 -1.63 10.04 26.96
N PHE A 120 -1.31 9.38 25.86
CA PHE A 120 -1.25 7.93 25.76
C PHE A 120 0.22 7.51 25.79
N ASP A 121 0.54 6.50 26.61
CA ASP A 121 1.83 5.82 26.54
C ASP A 121 1.63 4.51 25.77
N VAL A 122 2.41 4.34 24.70
CA VAL A 122 2.32 3.18 23.82
C VAL A 122 3.56 2.33 24.02
N ALA A 123 3.39 1.19 24.70
CA ALA A 123 4.45 0.24 24.93
C ALA A 123 5.08 -0.23 23.60
N PRO A 124 6.38 -0.56 23.58
CA PRO A 124 7.01 -1.19 22.43
C PRO A 124 6.28 -2.48 22.03
N ALA A 125 6.10 -2.71 20.73
CA ALA A 125 5.52 -3.93 20.23
C ALA A 125 6.48 -5.12 20.44
N PRO A 126 5.98 -6.32 20.80
CA PRO A 126 6.82 -7.50 21.01
C PRO A 126 7.23 -8.10 19.66
N TYR A 127 8.35 -7.63 19.11
CA TYR A 127 8.97 -8.22 17.92
C TYR A 127 10.23 -9.03 18.30
N PRO A 128 10.46 -10.20 17.67
CA PRO A 128 11.74 -10.90 17.78
C PRO A 128 12.91 -9.98 17.37
N PRO A 129 14.11 -10.13 17.96
CA PRO A 129 15.28 -9.42 17.47
C PRO A 129 15.59 -9.79 16.01
N GLY A 130 15.96 -8.80 15.19
CA GLY A 130 16.31 -9.00 13.79
C GLY A 130 16.45 -7.67 13.03
N GLU A 131 16.79 -7.77 11.76
CA GLU A 131 16.74 -6.64 10.84
C GLU A 131 15.34 -6.56 10.21
N TYR A 132 14.76 -5.36 10.24
CA TYR A 132 13.40 -5.12 9.80
C TYR A 132 13.36 -4.05 8.72
N THR A 133 12.47 -4.24 7.76
CA THR A 133 12.08 -3.21 6.81
C THR A 133 10.56 -3.11 6.77
N ASN A 134 10.01 -1.94 6.41
CA ASN A 134 8.59 -1.85 6.12
C ASN A 134 8.33 -2.36 4.71
N ILE A 135 7.36 -3.25 4.55
CA ILE A 135 7.01 -3.82 3.25
C ILE A 135 5.50 -3.66 2.99
N THR A 136 5.15 -3.36 1.74
CA THR A 136 3.75 -3.43 1.26
C THR A 136 3.46 -4.83 0.72
N GLY A 137 2.20 -5.26 0.70
CA GLY A 137 1.85 -6.56 0.12
C GLY A 137 2.25 -6.68 -1.36
N SER A 138 2.09 -5.62 -2.16
CA SER A 138 2.51 -5.62 -3.57
C SER A 138 4.03 -5.76 -3.73
N ALA A 139 4.83 -5.11 -2.89
CA ALA A 139 6.29 -5.27 -2.90
C ALA A 139 6.69 -6.67 -2.43
N ALA A 140 6.06 -7.18 -1.36
CA ALA A 140 6.30 -8.51 -0.83
C ALA A 140 6.01 -9.61 -1.86
N LEU A 141 4.87 -9.54 -2.57
CA LEU A 141 4.56 -10.44 -3.69
C LEU A 141 5.66 -10.39 -4.76
N SER A 142 6.02 -9.18 -5.20
CA SER A 142 7.03 -8.98 -6.25
C SER A 142 8.38 -9.59 -5.86
N TRP A 143 8.84 -9.32 -4.64
CA TRP A 143 10.11 -9.85 -4.12
C TRP A 143 10.04 -11.36 -3.91
N GLY A 144 8.90 -11.88 -3.47
CA GLY A 144 8.67 -13.32 -3.32
C GLY A 144 8.73 -14.06 -4.65
N PHE A 145 8.13 -13.52 -5.72
CA PHE A 145 8.24 -14.09 -7.06
C PHE A 145 9.67 -14.07 -7.60
N ILE A 146 10.40 -12.96 -7.40
CA ILE A 146 11.81 -12.88 -7.76
C ILE A 146 12.62 -13.94 -7.01
N ALA A 147 12.45 -14.04 -5.69
CA ALA A 147 13.15 -15.01 -4.86
C ALA A 147 12.84 -16.44 -5.32
N ALA A 148 11.57 -16.76 -5.57
CA ALA A 148 11.13 -18.06 -6.04
C ALA A 148 11.74 -18.42 -7.41
N ALA A 149 11.70 -17.50 -8.37
CA ALA A 149 12.30 -17.70 -9.69
C ALA A 149 13.81 -17.92 -9.64
N ARG A 150 14.50 -17.14 -8.79
CA ARG A 150 15.94 -17.31 -8.53
C ARG A 150 16.25 -18.67 -7.91
N ARG A 151 15.45 -19.15 -6.96
CA ARG A 151 15.61 -20.49 -6.35
C ARG A 151 15.29 -21.61 -7.33
N ALA A 152 14.34 -21.42 -8.24
CA ALA A 152 14.02 -22.36 -9.30
C ALA A 152 15.06 -22.37 -10.44
N GLY A 153 15.92 -21.34 -10.53
CA GLY A 153 16.85 -21.20 -11.64
C GLY A 153 16.17 -20.89 -12.98
N LEU A 154 14.96 -20.32 -12.94
CA LEU A 154 14.14 -20.02 -14.12
C LEU A 154 13.91 -18.50 -14.25
N PRO A 155 13.78 -17.97 -15.47
CA PRO A 155 13.41 -16.57 -15.66
C PRO A 155 11.95 -16.35 -15.24
N LEU A 156 11.65 -15.14 -14.75
CA LEU A 156 10.29 -14.72 -14.41
C LEU A 156 9.72 -13.85 -15.52
N PHE A 157 8.56 -14.21 -16.05
CA PHE A 157 7.85 -13.41 -17.03
C PHE A 157 6.49 -12.97 -16.49
N LEU A 158 6.28 -11.66 -16.37
CA LEU A 158 4.99 -11.06 -16.02
C LEU A 158 4.28 -10.56 -17.28
N GLY A 159 3.14 -11.16 -17.61
CA GLY A 159 2.18 -10.57 -18.55
C GLY A 159 1.02 -9.94 -17.78
N SER A 160 0.85 -8.63 -17.85
CA SER A 160 -0.19 -7.92 -17.08
C SER A 160 -0.88 -6.82 -17.89
N TYR A 161 -2.15 -6.59 -17.59
CA TYR A 161 -2.87 -5.38 -17.96
C TYR A 161 -3.02 -4.51 -16.69
N PRO A 162 -2.83 -3.17 -16.76
CA PRO A 162 -2.95 -2.33 -15.57
C PRO A 162 -4.38 -2.30 -15.01
N ILE A 163 -4.54 -2.76 -13.77
CA ILE A 163 -5.82 -2.75 -13.04
C ILE A 163 -5.57 -2.48 -11.55
N THR A 164 -6.33 -1.57 -10.94
CA THR A 164 -6.28 -1.31 -9.50
C THR A 164 -6.88 -2.50 -8.72
N PRO A 165 -6.24 -3.03 -7.67
CA PRO A 165 -5.01 -2.58 -6.99
C PRO A 165 -3.74 -3.35 -7.40
N ALA A 166 -3.77 -4.13 -8.49
CA ALA A 166 -2.67 -5.02 -8.88
C ALA A 166 -1.50 -4.34 -9.62
N SER A 167 -1.71 -3.15 -10.22
CA SER A 167 -0.69 -2.48 -11.05
C SER A 167 0.65 -2.21 -10.34
N ASP A 168 0.67 -2.09 -9.01
CA ASP A 168 1.92 -1.84 -8.28
C ASP A 168 2.89 -3.02 -8.35
N ILE A 169 2.40 -4.25 -8.55
CA ILE A 169 3.25 -5.43 -8.79
C ILE A 169 3.99 -5.29 -10.13
N LEU A 170 3.31 -4.81 -11.17
CA LEU A 170 3.93 -4.52 -12.47
C LEU A 170 4.98 -3.41 -12.33
N HIS A 171 4.67 -2.33 -11.61
CA HIS A 171 5.61 -1.23 -11.37
C HIS A 171 6.87 -1.71 -10.63
N GLU A 172 6.70 -2.49 -9.56
CA GLU A 172 7.83 -3.01 -8.78
C GLU A 172 8.66 -3.95 -9.64
N LEU A 173 8.06 -4.95 -10.31
CA LEU A 173 8.78 -5.91 -11.14
C LEU A 173 9.48 -5.27 -12.35
N ALA A 174 8.89 -4.23 -12.96
CA ALA A 174 9.50 -3.51 -14.08
C ALA A 174 10.80 -2.79 -13.70
N ASN A 175 10.97 -2.44 -12.42
CA ASN A 175 12.17 -1.82 -11.87
C ASN A 175 13.22 -2.85 -11.42
N ARG A 176 12.98 -4.16 -11.61
CA ARG A 176 13.80 -5.28 -11.10
C ARG A 176 14.42 -6.14 -12.20
N LYS A 177 14.74 -5.53 -13.35
CA LYS A 177 15.32 -6.22 -14.53
C LYS A 177 16.67 -6.89 -14.23
N GLU A 178 17.40 -6.38 -13.24
CA GLU A 178 18.65 -6.94 -12.74
C GLU A 178 18.52 -8.38 -12.22
N PHE A 179 17.30 -8.84 -11.90
CA PHE A 179 17.02 -10.21 -11.48
C PHE A 179 16.55 -11.12 -12.61
N GLY A 180 16.61 -10.67 -13.88
CA GLY A 180 16.14 -11.45 -15.03
C GLY A 180 14.63 -11.48 -15.19
N VAL A 181 13.93 -10.51 -14.59
CA VAL A 181 12.47 -10.34 -14.74
C VAL A 181 12.17 -9.69 -16.08
N THR A 182 11.24 -10.28 -16.84
CA THR A 182 10.66 -9.66 -18.04
C THR A 182 9.22 -9.27 -17.77
N THR A 183 8.88 -8.00 -17.99
CA THR A 183 7.51 -7.49 -17.85
C THR A 183 6.93 -7.11 -19.21
N PHE A 184 5.71 -7.54 -19.49
CA PHE A 184 4.94 -7.21 -20.67
C PHE A 184 3.60 -6.59 -20.26
N GLN A 185 3.44 -5.30 -20.56
CA GLN A 185 2.16 -4.63 -20.42
C GLN A 185 1.34 -4.89 -21.69
N ALA A 186 0.30 -5.70 -21.56
CA ALA A 186 -0.57 -6.06 -22.68
C ALA A 186 -1.67 -5.02 -22.90
N GLU A 187 -2.38 -5.17 -24.02
CA GLU A 187 -3.54 -4.38 -24.43
C GLU A 187 -4.80 -4.70 -23.62
N ASP A 188 -4.93 -5.93 -23.11
CA ASP A 188 -6.04 -6.41 -22.28
C ASP A 188 -5.61 -7.62 -21.42
N GLU A 189 -6.51 -8.10 -20.56
CA GLU A 189 -6.26 -9.23 -19.67
C GLU A 189 -6.09 -10.58 -20.38
N ILE A 190 -6.67 -10.75 -21.57
CA ILE A 190 -6.59 -11.98 -22.37
C ILE A 190 -5.20 -12.09 -23.00
N ALA A 191 -4.73 -11.02 -23.64
CA ALA A 191 -3.39 -10.89 -24.17
C ALA A 191 -2.33 -11.01 -23.05
N ALA A 192 -2.59 -10.43 -21.88
CA ALA A 192 -1.70 -10.54 -20.72
C ALA A 192 -1.47 -11.98 -20.26
N ILE A 193 -2.54 -12.77 -20.07
CA ILE A 193 -2.39 -14.17 -19.65
C ILE A 193 -1.87 -15.06 -20.79
N GLY A 194 -2.25 -14.78 -22.04
CA GLY A 194 -1.72 -15.49 -23.20
C GLY A 194 -0.20 -15.34 -23.34
N ALA A 195 0.33 -14.13 -23.15
CA ALA A 195 1.77 -13.89 -23.14
C ALA A 195 2.47 -14.61 -21.98
N ALA A 196 1.89 -14.57 -20.77
CA ALA A 196 2.44 -15.28 -19.60
C ALA A 196 2.46 -16.80 -19.79
N LEU A 197 1.41 -17.37 -20.38
CA LEU A 197 1.33 -18.79 -20.71
C LEU A 197 2.34 -19.18 -21.80
N GLY A 198 2.49 -18.36 -22.84
CA GLY A 198 3.50 -18.55 -23.88
C GLY A 198 4.93 -18.53 -23.34
N ALA A 199 5.21 -17.63 -22.39
CA ALA A 199 6.48 -17.61 -21.69
C ALA A 199 6.69 -18.86 -20.84
N ALA A 200 5.65 -19.37 -20.17
CA ALA A 200 5.71 -20.63 -19.42
C ALA A 200 6.04 -21.82 -20.33
N TYR A 201 5.41 -21.90 -21.50
CA TYR A 201 5.73 -22.90 -22.52
C TYR A 201 7.19 -22.79 -23.01
N GLY A 202 7.72 -21.57 -23.09
CA GLY A 202 9.12 -21.29 -23.43
C GLY A 202 10.14 -21.58 -22.32
N GLY A 203 9.71 -22.08 -21.15
CA GLY A 203 10.58 -22.44 -20.03
C GLY A 203 10.79 -21.35 -18.98
N ALA A 204 10.02 -20.26 -19.02
CA ALA A 204 9.95 -19.29 -17.93
C ALA A 204 8.93 -19.72 -16.86
N ILE A 205 8.95 -19.05 -15.71
CA ILE A 205 7.79 -19.04 -14.81
C ILE A 205 6.83 -17.97 -15.35
N GLY A 206 5.65 -18.39 -15.80
CA GLY A 206 4.60 -17.48 -16.23
C GLY A 206 3.92 -16.86 -15.00
N LEU A 207 3.78 -15.53 -15.01
CA LEU A 207 3.07 -14.76 -13.98
C LEU A 207 2.10 -13.80 -14.65
N THR A 208 0.89 -13.68 -14.10
CA THR A 208 -0.06 -12.62 -14.46
C THR A 208 -0.71 -12.06 -13.19
N THR A 209 -0.95 -10.76 -13.16
CA THR A 209 -1.55 -10.06 -12.02
C THR A 209 -2.84 -9.38 -12.46
N THR A 210 -3.87 -9.46 -11.62
CA THR A 210 -5.20 -8.97 -11.96
C THR A 210 -6.05 -8.71 -10.71
N SER A 211 -7.33 -8.41 -10.92
CA SER A 211 -8.39 -8.36 -9.92
C SER A 211 -9.66 -9.01 -10.51
N GLY A 212 -10.73 -9.20 -9.73
CA GLY A 212 -11.97 -9.89 -10.13
C GLY A 212 -12.39 -9.79 -11.61
N PRO A 213 -12.59 -8.58 -12.19
CA PRO A 213 -13.01 -8.45 -13.60
C PRO A 213 -12.02 -9.03 -14.61
N GLY A 214 -10.73 -8.94 -14.31
CA GLY A 214 -9.69 -9.51 -15.15
C GLY A 214 -9.50 -11.01 -14.92
N LEU A 215 -9.83 -11.53 -13.73
CA LEU A 215 -9.89 -12.96 -13.48
C LEU A 215 -10.99 -13.62 -14.33
N ASP A 216 -12.16 -12.98 -14.44
CA ASP A 216 -13.23 -13.41 -15.35
C ASP A 216 -12.71 -13.61 -16.79
N LEU A 217 -12.01 -12.60 -17.33
CA LEU A 217 -11.45 -12.63 -18.69
C LEU A 217 -10.35 -13.67 -18.89
N LYS A 218 -9.63 -14.03 -17.83
CA LYS A 218 -8.52 -14.99 -17.87
C LYS A 218 -8.96 -16.45 -17.78
N SER A 219 -10.21 -16.72 -17.41
CA SER A 219 -10.70 -18.07 -17.09
C SER A 219 -10.49 -19.09 -18.21
N GLU A 220 -10.65 -18.69 -19.48
CA GLU A 220 -10.40 -19.58 -20.63
C GLU A 220 -8.93 -20.03 -20.70
N THR A 221 -7.99 -19.08 -20.62
CA THR A 221 -6.56 -19.37 -20.69
C THR A 221 -6.06 -20.12 -19.46
N ILE A 222 -6.67 -19.93 -18.29
CA ILE A 222 -6.39 -20.75 -17.11
C ILE A 222 -6.77 -22.21 -17.39
N GLY A 223 -7.93 -22.46 -18.01
CA GLY A 223 -8.33 -23.79 -18.46
C GLY A 223 -7.32 -24.42 -19.42
N LEU A 224 -6.81 -23.63 -20.38
CA LEU A 224 -5.75 -24.07 -21.29
C LEU A 224 -4.45 -24.41 -20.54
N ALA A 225 -4.05 -23.61 -19.56
CA ALA A 225 -2.84 -23.85 -18.76
C ALA A 225 -2.92 -25.16 -17.97
N ILE A 226 -4.11 -25.54 -17.48
CA ILE A 226 -4.36 -26.85 -16.85
C ILE A 226 -4.16 -27.96 -17.88
N SER A 227 -4.80 -27.86 -19.05
CA SER A 227 -4.70 -28.88 -20.09
C SER A 227 -3.28 -29.07 -20.63
N LEU A 228 -2.45 -28.04 -20.59
CA LEU A 228 -1.07 -28.08 -21.06
C LEU A 228 -0.06 -28.43 -19.96
N GLU A 229 -0.48 -28.61 -18.70
CA GLU A 229 0.39 -28.83 -17.55
C GLU A 229 1.52 -27.78 -17.45
N LEU A 230 1.17 -26.49 -17.52
CA LEU A 230 2.16 -25.40 -17.51
C LEU A 230 2.24 -24.67 -16.15
N PRO A 231 3.45 -24.29 -15.70
CA PRO A 231 3.64 -23.53 -14.46
C PRO A 231 3.27 -22.05 -14.68
N LEU A 232 2.03 -21.70 -14.37
CA LEU A 232 1.48 -20.34 -14.46
C LEU A 232 0.95 -19.89 -13.10
N VAL A 233 1.38 -18.74 -12.61
CA VAL A 233 0.80 -18.13 -11.40
C VAL A 233 -0.11 -16.97 -11.78
N ILE A 234 -1.34 -16.98 -11.26
CA ILE A 234 -2.33 -15.94 -11.43
C ILE A 234 -2.53 -15.27 -10.08
N VAL A 235 -2.12 -14.01 -9.95
CA VAL A 235 -2.35 -13.22 -8.75
C VAL A 235 -3.65 -12.46 -8.91
N ASP A 236 -4.63 -12.78 -8.08
CA ASP A 236 -5.86 -12.02 -7.98
C ASP A 236 -5.79 -11.13 -6.73
N VAL A 237 -5.58 -9.83 -6.95
CA VAL A 237 -5.64 -8.82 -5.91
C VAL A 237 -7.10 -8.37 -5.80
N GLN A 238 -7.84 -9.06 -4.95
CA GLN A 238 -9.29 -8.88 -4.81
C GLN A 238 -9.65 -7.45 -4.41
N ARG A 239 -10.75 -6.96 -4.99
CA ARG A 239 -11.36 -5.66 -4.69
C ARG A 239 -12.87 -5.81 -4.73
N ALA A 240 -13.58 -4.80 -4.20
CA ALA A 240 -15.03 -4.86 -4.12
C ALA A 240 -15.70 -4.98 -5.49
N GLY A 241 -16.54 -5.99 -5.64
CA GLY A 241 -17.35 -6.29 -6.83
C GLY A 241 -18.84 -5.98 -6.63
N PRO A 242 -19.75 -6.54 -7.45
CA PRO A 242 -19.50 -7.24 -8.72
C PRO A 242 -19.20 -6.28 -9.88
N SER A 243 -18.77 -6.82 -11.03
CA SER A 243 -18.39 -6.04 -12.23
C SER A 243 -17.31 -5.00 -11.89
N THR A 244 -17.44 -3.74 -12.31
CA THR A 244 -16.49 -2.68 -11.92
C THR A 244 -16.39 -2.53 -10.39
N GLY A 245 -17.50 -2.74 -9.69
CA GLY A 245 -17.63 -2.64 -8.24
C GLY A 245 -17.09 -1.31 -7.68
N MET A 246 -16.30 -1.38 -6.62
CA MET A 246 -15.61 -0.22 -6.03
C MET A 246 -14.09 -0.48 -6.06
N PRO A 247 -13.37 0.00 -7.10
CA PRO A 247 -11.96 -0.36 -7.35
C PRO A 247 -10.98 -0.09 -6.20
N THR A 248 -11.34 0.80 -5.27
CA THR A 248 -10.51 1.20 -4.12
C THR A 248 -11.00 0.64 -2.79
N LYS A 249 -12.04 -0.20 -2.80
CA LYS A 249 -12.59 -0.84 -1.60
C LYS A 249 -12.19 -2.30 -1.55
N VAL A 250 -11.94 -2.75 -0.33
CA VAL A 250 -11.49 -4.10 -0.01
C VAL A 250 -12.70 -5.02 0.03
N GLU A 251 -12.57 -6.17 -0.59
CA GLU A 251 -13.51 -7.29 -0.48
C GLU A 251 -12.74 -8.58 -0.79
N GLN A 252 -13.19 -9.71 -0.24
CA GLN A 252 -12.62 -11.05 -0.47
C GLN A 252 -13.70 -11.99 -1.01
N ALA A 253 -14.34 -11.58 -2.12
CA ALA A 253 -15.51 -12.26 -2.69
C ALA A 253 -15.18 -13.19 -3.87
N ASP A 254 -13.92 -13.24 -4.32
CA ASP A 254 -13.56 -13.93 -5.57
C ASP A 254 -13.20 -15.41 -5.35
N LEU A 255 -13.21 -15.91 -4.11
CA LEU A 255 -12.84 -17.31 -3.78
C LEU A 255 -13.62 -18.34 -4.60
N SER A 256 -14.96 -18.19 -4.69
CA SER A 256 -15.78 -19.11 -5.46
C SER A 256 -15.44 -19.09 -6.96
N HIS A 257 -15.10 -17.92 -7.49
CA HIS A 257 -14.67 -17.77 -8.88
C HIS A 257 -13.27 -18.37 -9.09
N ALA A 258 -12.33 -18.14 -8.18
CA ALA A 258 -11.01 -18.78 -8.19
C ALA A 258 -11.10 -20.32 -8.16
N LEU A 259 -12.05 -20.88 -7.40
CA LEU A 259 -12.27 -22.32 -7.30
C LEU A 259 -13.04 -22.92 -8.48
N TYR A 260 -14.02 -22.20 -9.05
CA TYR A 260 -14.99 -22.78 -10.00
C TYR A 260 -15.25 -21.97 -11.29
N GLY A 261 -14.52 -20.88 -11.54
CA GLY A 261 -14.77 -19.95 -12.67
C GLY A 261 -14.41 -20.48 -14.07
N ARG A 262 -13.79 -21.66 -14.17
CA ARG A 262 -13.44 -22.29 -15.46
C ARG A 262 -14.52 -23.28 -15.90
N HIS A 263 -14.65 -23.49 -17.20
CA HIS A 263 -15.54 -24.51 -17.76
C HIS A 263 -14.95 -25.93 -17.61
N GLY A 264 -15.83 -26.92 -17.43
CA GLY A 264 -15.44 -28.33 -17.29
C GLY A 264 -14.81 -28.67 -15.92
N GLU A 265 -14.23 -29.86 -15.83
CA GLU A 265 -13.51 -30.31 -14.63
C GLU A 265 -12.05 -29.83 -14.67
N ALA A 266 -11.83 -28.61 -14.18
CA ALA A 266 -10.56 -27.91 -14.31
C ALA A 266 -9.98 -27.51 -12.95
N PRO A 267 -9.68 -28.46 -12.02
CA PRO A 267 -9.18 -28.12 -10.69
C PRO A 267 -7.78 -27.51 -10.74
N LEU A 268 -7.50 -26.57 -9.84
CA LEU A 268 -6.18 -25.97 -9.66
C LEU A 268 -5.95 -25.63 -8.18
N PRO A 269 -4.70 -25.52 -7.71
CA PRO A 269 -4.40 -25.03 -6.37
C PRO A 269 -4.74 -23.54 -6.21
N VAL A 270 -5.43 -23.20 -5.13
CA VAL A 270 -5.69 -21.83 -4.70
C VAL A 270 -5.02 -21.60 -3.35
N ILE A 271 -4.21 -20.55 -3.24
CA ILE A 271 -3.63 -20.10 -1.97
C ILE A 271 -4.06 -18.66 -1.69
N ALA A 272 -4.08 -18.24 -0.42
CA ALA A 272 -4.41 -16.88 -0.03
C ALA A 272 -3.36 -16.34 0.95
N ALA A 273 -2.89 -15.12 0.72
CA ALA A 273 -1.97 -14.44 1.62
C ALA A 273 -2.71 -13.93 2.87
N LEU A 274 -2.05 -13.98 4.03
CA LEU A 274 -2.64 -13.60 5.31
C LEU A 274 -2.35 -12.14 5.70
N THR A 275 -1.15 -11.65 5.39
CA THR A 275 -0.64 -10.34 5.81
C THR A 275 0.25 -9.74 4.71
N PRO A 276 0.49 -8.41 4.68
CA PRO A 276 1.45 -7.81 3.76
C PRO A 276 2.84 -8.50 3.72
N ALA A 277 3.38 -9.00 4.82
CA ALA A 277 4.65 -9.77 4.76
C ALA A 277 4.45 -11.20 4.26
N ASP A 278 3.36 -11.85 4.66
CA ASP A 278 3.06 -13.23 4.26
C ASP A 278 2.92 -13.36 2.74
N CYS A 279 2.53 -12.29 2.05
CA CYS A 279 2.59 -12.18 0.59
C CYS A 279 3.93 -12.65 -0.01
N PHE A 280 5.06 -12.40 0.65
CA PHE A 280 6.38 -12.88 0.20
C PHE A 280 6.44 -14.41 0.19
N SER A 281 6.05 -15.03 1.32
CA SER A 281 6.04 -16.49 1.47
C SER A 281 4.99 -17.15 0.58
N ALA A 282 3.80 -16.56 0.47
CA ALA A 282 2.73 -17.03 -0.39
C ALA A 282 3.16 -17.03 -1.87
N ALA A 283 3.86 -15.99 -2.34
CA ALA A 283 4.39 -15.96 -3.70
C ALA A 283 5.39 -17.10 -3.96
N ILE A 284 6.27 -17.39 -2.99
CA ILE A 284 7.21 -18.52 -3.06
C ILE A 284 6.45 -19.85 -3.12
N ASP A 285 5.45 -20.03 -2.27
CA ASP A 285 4.66 -21.25 -2.21
C ASP A 285 3.84 -21.45 -3.50
N ALA A 286 3.26 -20.40 -4.08
CA ALA A 286 2.58 -20.46 -5.37
C ALA A 286 3.49 -20.95 -6.49
N VAL A 287 4.68 -20.34 -6.62
CA VAL A 287 5.65 -20.74 -7.64
C VAL A 287 6.15 -22.17 -7.38
N ARG A 288 6.43 -22.53 -6.12
CA ARG A 288 6.83 -23.89 -5.76
C ARG A 288 5.79 -24.91 -6.19
N ILE A 289 4.51 -24.66 -5.90
CA ILE A 289 3.40 -25.54 -6.30
C ILE A 289 3.31 -25.60 -7.82
N ALA A 290 3.30 -24.44 -8.51
CA ALA A 290 3.16 -24.36 -9.96
C ALA A 290 4.26 -25.13 -10.70
N VAL A 291 5.52 -24.98 -10.27
CA VAL A 291 6.68 -25.65 -10.87
C VAL A 291 6.73 -27.14 -10.51
N THR A 292 6.49 -27.50 -9.25
CA THR A 292 6.58 -28.90 -8.77
C THR A 292 5.52 -29.78 -9.40
N TYR A 293 4.28 -29.28 -9.48
CA TYR A 293 3.13 -30.04 -9.95
C TYR A 293 2.73 -29.71 -11.39
N ARG A 294 3.46 -28.80 -12.06
CA ARG A 294 3.21 -28.39 -13.45
C ARG A 294 1.75 -28.04 -13.69
N THR A 295 1.25 -27.12 -12.88
CA THR A 295 -0.16 -26.73 -12.86
C THR A 295 -0.27 -25.23 -12.64
N PRO A 296 -1.30 -24.56 -13.18
CA PRO A 296 -1.54 -23.16 -12.82
C PRO A 296 -1.95 -23.04 -11.36
N VAL A 297 -1.58 -21.95 -10.71
CA VAL A 297 -1.92 -21.66 -9.30
C VAL A 297 -2.54 -20.28 -9.22
N VAL A 298 -3.66 -20.16 -8.51
CA VAL A 298 -4.24 -18.87 -8.16
C VAL A 298 -3.75 -18.46 -6.78
N LEU A 299 -3.13 -17.28 -6.69
CA LEU A 299 -2.75 -16.64 -5.44
C LEU A 299 -3.72 -15.48 -5.18
N LEU A 300 -4.53 -15.61 -4.14
CA LEU A 300 -5.43 -14.58 -3.65
C LEU A 300 -4.70 -13.62 -2.72
N SER A 301 -4.75 -12.34 -3.06
CA SER A 301 -4.47 -11.20 -2.17
C SER A 301 -5.73 -10.33 -2.13
N ASP A 302 -5.68 -9.20 -1.45
CA ASP A 302 -6.73 -8.19 -1.52
C ASP A 302 -6.16 -6.77 -1.47
N ALA A 303 -7.02 -5.79 -1.72
CA ALA A 303 -6.66 -4.38 -1.72
C ALA A 303 -6.13 -3.88 -0.37
N ALA A 304 -6.49 -4.50 0.77
CA ALA A 304 -5.95 -4.13 2.07
C ALA A 304 -4.51 -4.62 2.21
N LEU A 305 -4.24 -5.87 1.82
CA LEU A 305 -2.89 -6.44 1.88
C LEU A 305 -1.95 -5.74 0.89
N ALA A 306 -2.39 -5.52 -0.34
CA ALA A 306 -1.60 -4.90 -1.40
C ALA A 306 -1.08 -3.49 -1.01
N ASN A 307 -1.96 -2.68 -0.41
CA ASN A 307 -1.66 -1.30 0.00
C ASN A 307 -1.18 -1.19 1.46
N GLY A 308 -1.48 -2.18 2.28
CA GLY A 308 -1.12 -2.22 3.69
C GLY A 308 0.38 -2.38 3.86
N THR A 309 0.91 -1.78 4.93
CA THR A 309 2.32 -1.90 5.29
C THR A 309 2.48 -2.58 6.63
N GLU A 310 3.52 -3.40 6.75
CA GLU A 310 3.91 -3.98 8.03
C GLU A 310 5.43 -4.00 8.21
N PRO A 311 5.92 -3.99 9.46
CA PRO A 311 7.30 -4.31 9.76
C PRO A 311 7.58 -5.76 9.44
N TRP A 312 8.39 -6.00 8.41
CA TRP A 312 8.79 -7.32 7.97
C TRP A 312 10.23 -7.61 8.41
N ARG A 313 10.41 -8.74 9.09
CA ARG A 313 11.73 -9.25 9.43
C ARG A 313 12.37 -9.82 8.17
N ILE A 314 13.53 -9.28 7.78
CA ILE A 314 14.26 -9.73 6.60
C ILE A 314 14.66 -11.20 6.81
N PRO A 315 14.31 -12.13 5.90
CA PRO A 315 14.71 -13.52 5.98
C PRO A 315 16.22 -13.67 5.85
N ASP A 316 16.79 -14.64 6.55
CA ASP A 316 18.21 -14.97 6.39
C ASP A 316 18.47 -15.48 4.96
N PRO A 317 19.58 -15.05 4.30
CA PRO A 317 19.92 -15.37 2.92
C PRO A 317 20.22 -16.85 2.63
#